data_AF-A0A1G1Q2N1-F1
#
_entry.id   AF-A0A1G1Q2N1-F1
#
_cell.length_a   1.000
_cell.length_b   1.000
_cell.length_c   1.000
_cell.angle_alpha   90.00
_cell.angle_beta   90.00
_cell.angle_gamma   90.00
#
_symmetry.space_group_name_H-M   'P 1'
#
loop_
_entity.id
_entity.type
_entity.pdbx_description
1 polymer ?
#
loop_
_entity_poly.entity_id
_entity_poly.type
_entity_poly.pdbx_seq_one_letter_code
_entity_poly.pdbx_strand_id
1 'polypeptide(L)'
;MQQTFKAVKSIFISLLIILILIINCYAIEDAIVAVVNNELLTLKDLKNYILSTQASLVTEGIPEEKIKVIMAELQKNGLNKLIEDKLILSRANVIGLEVQDKLVNERMKEIKSKYASEQEFLDALIKNGTNITELKSKYKDQFKIQFVIEHEVKSKIYVNPQEVTDFYESNKELFQKKERVVLDSIYISYGKDKSAAQAKANEAIAKIMAGKDFLETAKEYSDSPSLGEIEKGQLMPSIEDIIFNMEEGGVSSQVEVDTGIYIFRISKIIEPKIAPLVEVKDKIYNYVYQNKLSEKFRTWLEELKNNAYIEIKK
;
A
#
# COMPACT_ATOMS: atom_id res chain seq x y z
N MET A 1 14.06 -23.81 66.55
CA MET A 1 15.15 -24.01 65.57
C MET A 1 14.74 -24.83 64.33
N GLN A 2 13.85 -25.83 64.41
CA GLN A 2 13.44 -26.63 63.24
C GLN A 2 12.49 -25.91 62.25
N GLN A 3 11.61 -25.01 62.72
CA GLN A 3 10.69 -24.29 61.83
C GLN A 3 11.38 -23.24 60.96
N THR A 4 12.41 -22.56 61.49
CA THR A 4 13.19 -21.56 60.74
C THR A 4 13.99 -22.22 59.60
N PHE A 5 14.53 -23.42 59.81
CA PHE A 5 15.22 -24.19 58.76
C PHE A 5 14.29 -24.66 57.63
N LYS A 6 13.04 -25.03 57.93
CA LYS A 6 12.06 -25.40 56.88
C LYS A 6 11.64 -24.19 56.03
N ALA A 7 11.47 -23.02 56.65
CA ALA A 7 11.13 -21.78 55.96
C ALA A 7 12.24 -21.34 55.00
N VAL A 8 13.50 -21.36 55.44
CA VAL A 8 14.66 -20.99 54.59
C VAL A 8 14.84 -21.97 53.41
N LYS A 9 14.61 -23.27 53.63
CA LYS A 9 14.71 -24.30 52.57
C LYS A 9 13.61 -24.17 51.50
N SER A 10 12.40 -23.76 51.92
CA SER A 10 11.27 -23.51 51.02
C SER A 10 11.48 -22.27 50.14
N ILE A 11 12.06 -21.20 50.72
CA ILE A 11 12.41 -19.97 49.99
C ILE A 11 13.51 -20.25 48.95
N PHE A 12 14.52 -21.07 49.28
CA PHE A 12 15.60 -21.43 48.36
C PHE A 12 15.11 -22.28 47.17
N ILE A 13 14.18 -23.21 47.41
CA ILE A 13 13.57 -24.03 46.34
C ILE A 13 12.70 -23.17 45.42
N SER A 14 11.93 -22.23 45.99
CA SER A 14 11.13 -21.28 45.20
C SER A 14 12.01 -20.37 44.34
N LEU A 15 13.10 -19.84 44.89
CA LEU A 15 14.08 -19.03 44.13
C LEU A 15 14.77 -19.84 43.02
N LEU A 16 15.10 -21.11 43.26
CA LEU A 16 15.71 -21.99 42.27
C LEU A 16 14.74 -22.33 41.13
N ILE A 17 13.45 -22.55 41.42
CA ILE A 17 12.41 -22.79 40.41
C ILE A 17 12.17 -21.53 39.57
N ILE A 18 12.15 -20.35 40.20
CA ILE A 18 12.05 -19.07 39.49
C ILE A 18 13.28 -18.83 38.60
N LEU A 19 14.49 -19.15 39.07
CA LEU A 19 15.71 -19.06 38.28
C LEU A 19 15.69 -20.03 37.08
N ILE A 20 15.23 -21.26 37.27
CA ILE A 20 15.07 -22.25 36.18
C ILE A 20 13.99 -21.81 35.17
N LEU A 21 12.91 -21.19 35.62
CA LEU A 21 11.87 -20.62 34.74
C LEU A 21 12.40 -19.43 33.93
N ILE A 22 13.20 -18.56 34.54
CA ILE A 22 13.84 -17.43 33.84
C ILE A 22 14.85 -17.93 32.80
N ILE A 23 15.68 -18.92 33.14
CA ILE A 23 16.64 -19.53 32.20
C ILE A 23 15.91 -20.21 31.02
N ASN A 24 14.83 -20.94 31.29
CA ASN A 24 14.02 -21.56 30.23
C ASN A 24 13.30 -20.52 29.34
N CYS A 25 12.89 -19.36 29.88
CA CYS A 25 12.26 -18.31 29.09
C CYS A 25 13.24 -17.64 28.10
N TYR A 26 14.48 -17.40 28.53
CA TYR A 26 15.55 -16.90 27.64
C TYR A 26 15.97 -17.94 26.58
N ALA A 27 16.02 -19.22 26.93
CA ALA A 27 16.40 -20.29 26.00
C ALA A 27 15.42 -20.52 24.84
N ILE A 28 14.16 -20.06 24.95
CA ILE A 28 13.12 -20.23 23.92
C ILE A 28 13.26 -19.21 22.78
N GLU A 29 13.80 -18.01 23.04
CA GLU A 29 13.92 -16.97 22.00
C GLU A 29 15.08 -17.21 21.03
N ASP A 30 16.17 -17.82 21.50
CA ASP A 30 17.33 -18.18 20.68
C ASP A 30 17.16 -19.54 19.97
N ALA A 31 15.96 -20.13 20.02
CA ALA A 31 15.66 -21.38 19.32
C ALA A 31 15.87 -21.22 17.81
N ILE A 32 16.69 -22.10 17.23
CA ILE A 32 16.95 -22.11 15.78
C ILE A 32 15.71 -22.65 15.07
N VAL A 33 15.12 -21.82 14.21
CA VAL A 33 13.93 -22.18 13.41
C VAL A 33 14.30 -22.59 11.98
N ALA A 34 15.44 -22.12 11.48
CA ALA A 34 15.99 -22.57 10.20
C ALA A 34 17.50 -22.37 10.13
N VAL A 35 18.14 -23.16 9.27
CA VAL A 35 19.55 -23.02 8.87
C VAL A 35 19.59 -22.81 7.37
N VAL A 36 20.29 -21.77 6.93
CA VAL A 36 20.44 -21.42 5.51
C VAL A 36 21.94 -21.31 5.22
N ASN A 37 22.48 -22.28 4.48
CA ASN A 37 23.91 -22.48 4.31
C ASN A 37 24.62 -22.57 5.67
N ASN A 38 25.38 -21.54 6.03
CA ASN A 38 26.11 -21.44 7.30
C ASN A 38 25.49 -20.41 8.26
N GLU A 39 24.35 -19.81 7.90
CA GLU A 39 23.65 -18.83 8.72
C GLU A 39 22.46 -19.45 9.45
N LEU A 40 22.32 -19.08 10.72
CA LEU A 40 21.23 -19.52 11.58
C LEU A 40 20.13 -18.45 11.57
N LEU A 41 18.88 -18.91 11.52
CA LEU A 41 17.69 -18.09 11.77
C LEU A 41 17.06 -18.54 13.07
N THR A 42 16.87 -17.60 13.99
CA THR A 42 16.28 -17.84 15.31
C THR A 42 14.83 -17.39 15.38
N LEU A 43 14.10 -17.87 16.40
CA LEU A 43 12.75 -17.40 16.69
C LEU A 43 12.73 -15.90 17.00
N LYS A 44 13.76 -15.39 17.67
CA LYS A 44 13.97 -13.96 17.93
C LYS A 44 14.06 -13.15 16.64
N ASP A 45 14.79 -13.63 15.63
CA ASP A 45 14.88 -12.96 14.33
C ASP A 45 13.50 -12.83 13.66
N LEU A 46 12.72 -13.92 13.67
CA LEU A 46 11.36 -13.93 13.11
C LEU A 46 10.43 -12.97 13.86
N LYS A 47 10.43 -12.99 15.20
CA LYS A 47 9.65 -12.05 16.00
C LYS A 47 10.03 -10.60 15.71
N ASN A 48 11.33 -10.30 15.69
CA ASN A 48 11.83 -8.95 15.45
C ASN A 48 11.46 -8.45 14.03
N TYR A 49 11.52 -9.34 13.04
CA TYR A 49 11.10 -9.03 11.68
C TYR A 49 9.61 -8.67 11.62
N ILE A 50 8.74 -9.48 12.24
CA ILE A 50 7.29 -9.25 12.30
C ILE A 50 6.98 -7.93 13.03
N LEU A 51 7.55 -7.72 14.22
CA LEU A 51 7.31 -6.53 15.03
C LEU A 51 7.79 -5.24 14.35
N SER A 52 8.99 -5.26 13.77
CA SER A 52 9.52 -4.09 13.06
C SER A 52 8.72 -3.75 11.80
N THR A 53 8.19 -4.77 11.11
CA THR A 53 7.29 -4.57 9.97
C THR A 53 5.97 -3.94 10.42
N GLN A 54 5.35 -4.45 11.50
CA GLN A 54 4.13 -3.87 12.05
C GLN A 54 4.32 -2.40 12.45
N ALA A 55 5.43 -2.08 13.13
CA ALA A 55 5.74 -0.71 13.53
C ALA A 55 5.91 0.22 12.32
N SER A 56 6.55 -0.24 11.23
CA SER A 56 6.66 0.53 9.98
C SER A 56 5.30 0.85 9.37
N LEU A 57 4.42 -0.15 9.27
CA LEU A 57 3.08 0.01 8.68
C LEU A 57 2.22 1.02 9.46
N VAL A 58 2.29 1.01 10.79
CA VAL A 58 1.61 1.99 11.64
C VAL A 58 2.16 3.39 11.40
N THR A 59 3.48 3.52 11.29
CA THR A 59 4.16 4.81 11.07
C THR A 59 3.86 5.38 9.68
N GLU A 60 3.62 4.51 8.69
CA GLU A 60 3.21 4.87 7.32
C GLU A 60 1.72 5.24 7.21
N GLY A 61 0.95 5.12 8.29
CA GLY A 61 -0.48 5.48 8.32
C GLY A 61 -1.38 4.49 7.56
N ILE A 62 -0.96 3.22 7.45
CA ILE A 62 -1.77 2.18 6.81
C ILE A 62 -3.01 1.89 7.67
N PRO A 63 -4.24 1.83 7.10
CA PRO A 63 -5.44 1.50 7.86
C PRO A 63 -5.37 0.16 8.59
N GLU A 64 -5.90 0.09 9.81
CA GLU A 64 -5.79 -1.07 10.70
C GLU A 64 -6.29 -2.38 10.06
N GLU A 65 -7.40 -2.33 9.32
CA GLU A 65 -7.94 -3.49 8.59
C GLU A 65 -6.94 -4.06 7.57
N LYS A 66 -6.19 -3.20 6.88
CA LYS A 66 -5.14 -3.63 5.93
C LYS A 66 -3.93 -4.18 6.67
N ILE A 67 -3.53 -3.55 7.79
CA ILE A 67 -2.44 -4.06 8.64
C ILE A 67 -2.76 -5.48 9.08
N LYS A 68 -3.98 -5.76 9.54
CA LYS A 68 -4.38 -7.10 9.99
C LYS A 68 -4.20 -8.17 8.91
N VAL A 69 -4.59 -7.87 7.67
CA VAL A 69 -4.40 -8.79 6.52
C VAL A 69 -2.91 -9.02 6.23
N ILE A 70 -2.11 -7.95 6.19
CA ILE A 70 -0.67 -8.04 5.95
C ILE A 70 0.02 -8.85 7.05
N MET A 71 -0.33 -8.62 8.31
CA MET A 71 0.28 -9.29 9.44
C MET A 71 -0.09 -10.78 9.49
N ALA A 72 -1.31 -11.16 9.11
CA ALA A 72 -1.70 -12.57 9.00
C ALA A 72 -0.84 -13.30 7.94
N GLU A 73 -0.61 -12.66 6.79
CA GLU A 73 0.25 -13.22 5.75
C GLU A 73 1.72 -13.29 6.20
N LEU A 74 2.20 -12.25 6.89
CA LEU A 74 3.55 -12.20 7.43
C LEU A 74 3.80 -13.25 8.52
N GLN A 75 2.80 -13.55 9.34
CA GLN A 75 2.89 -14.63 10.33
C GLN A 75 3.00 -16.01 9.66
N LYS A 76 2.31 -16.20 8.53
CA LYS A 76 2.34 -17.46 7.77
C LYS A 76 3.64 -17.63 6.98
N ASN A 77 4.12 -16.56 6.34
CA ASN A 77 5.20 -16.62 5.36
C ASN A 77 6.48 -15.88 5.78
N GLY A 78 6.53 -15.31 6.98
CA GLY A 78 7.67 -14.51 7.47
C GLY A 78 8.96 -15.31 7.58
N LEU A 79 8.88 -16.59 7.98
CA LEU A 79 10.06 -17.47 8.00
C LEU A 79 10.62 -17.69 6.59
N ASN A 80 9.75 -17.95 5.60
CA ASN A 80 10.16 -18.09 4.21
C ASN A 80 10.83 -16.81 3.71
N LYS A 81 10.30 -15.64 4.06
CA LYS A 81 10.89 -14.36 3.68
C LYS A 81 12.27 -14.15 4.30
N LEU A 82 12.47 -14.53 5.57
CA LEU A 82 13.79 -14.47 6.19
C LEU A 82 14.78 -15.44 5.55
N ILE A 83 14.34 -16.66 5.19
CA ILE A 83 15.17 -17.62 4.45
C ILE A 83 15.59 -17.02 3.11
N GLU A 84 14.68 -16.39 2.38
CA GLU A 84 14.97 -15.73 1.11
C GLU A 84 16.00 -14.59 1.28
N ASP A 85 15.82 -13.72 2.26
CA ASP A 85 16.78 -12.65 2.54
C ASP A 85 18.17 -13.21 2.89
N LYS A 86 18.24 -14.32 3.63
CA LYS A 86 19.50 -15.02 3.93
C LYS A 86 20.16 -15.62 2.70
N LEU A 87 19.40 -16.20 1.78
CA LEU A 87 19.93 -16.70 0.51
C LEU A 87 20.54 -15.55 -0.31
N ILE A 88 19.87 -14.40 -0.37
CA ILE A 88 20.34 -13.23 -1.10
C ILE A 88 21.61 -12.67 -0.46
N LEU A 89 21.68 -12.58 0.88
CA LEU A 89 22.87 -12.16 1.61
C LEU A 89 24.05 -13.12 1.39
N SER A 90 23.78 -14.43 1.39
CA SER A 90 24.77 -15.45 1.06
C SER A 90 25.31 -15.24 -0.36
N ARG A 91 24.44 -14.95 -1.33
CA ARG A 91 24.85 -14.59 -2.69
C ARG A 91 25.71 -13.32 -2.73
N ALA A 92 25.37 -12.29 -1.96
CA ALA A 92 26.15 -11.07 -1.85
C ALA A 92 27.61 -11.37 -1.43
N ASN A 93 27.78 -12.28 -0.46
CA ASN A 93 29.10 -12.68 0.02
C ASN A 93 29.88 -13.49 -1.05
N VAL A 94 29.20 -14.37 -1.80
CA VAL A 94 29.82 -15.15 -2.88
C VAL A 94 30.35 -14.27 -4.01
N ILE A 95 29.62 -13.21 -4.38
CA ILE A 95 30.06 -12.28 -5.44
C ILE A 95 31.01 -11.19 -4.93
N GLY A 96 31.41 -11.24 -3.65
CA GLY A 96 32.33 -10.26 -3.04
C GLY A 96 31.74 -8.85 -2.94
N LEU A 97 30.43 -8.72 -2.77
CA LEU A 97 29.77 -7.42 -2.70
C LEU A 97 30.02 -6.74 -1.34
N GLU A 98 30.70 -5.60 -1.39
CA GLU A 98 30.92 -4.75 -0.22
C GLU A 98 30.13 -3.45 -0.31
N VAL A 99 29.45 -3.11 0.79
CA VAL A 99 28.74 -1.84 0.93
C VAL A 99 29.67 -0.85 1.60
N GLN A 100 29.86 0.30 0.94
CA GLN A 100 30.66 1.40 1.47
C GLN A 100 30.02 1.98 2.73
N ASP A 101 30.84 2.20 3.76
CA ASP A 101 30.37 2.75 5.04
C ASP A 101 29.73 4.14 4.90
N LYS A 102 30.12 4.91 3.87
CA LYS A 102 29.51 6.21 3.54
C LYS A 102 27.99 6.10 3.34
N LEU A 103 27.52 5.10 2.60
CA LEU A 103 26.09 4.90 2.32
C LEU A 103 25.31 4.59 3.61
N VAL A 104 25.89 3.74 4.45
CA VAL A 104 25.30 3.40 5.75
C VAL A 104 25.26 4.64 6.64
N ASN A 105 26.33 5.43 6.70
CA ASN A 105 26.38 6.65 7.50
C ASN A 105 25.40 7.72 7.02
N GLU A 106 25.21 7.88 5.70
CA GLU A 106 24.20 8.77 5.13
C GLU A 106 22.79 8.33 5.53
N ARG A 107 22.49 7.03 5.41
CA ARG A 107 21.21 6.47 5.86
C ARG A 107 20.97 6.70 7.35
N MET A 108 22.01 6.49 8.17
CA MET A 108 21.94 6.75 9.60
C MET A 108 21.69 8.23 9.92
N LYS A 109 22.26 9.17 9.13
CA LYS A 109 22.02 10.61 9.29
C LYS A 109 20.55 10.97 9.01
N GLU A 110 19.95 10.43 7.96
CA GLU A 110 18.53 10.64 7.63
C GLU A 110 17.59 10.13 8.72
N ILE A 111 17.92 9.00 9.33
CA ILE A 111 17.11 8.42 10.42
C ILE A 111 17.26 9.27 11.67
N LYS A 112 18.51 9.64 12.02
CA LYS A 112 18.79 10.50 13.17
C LYS A 112 18.10 11.86 13.07
N SER A 113 17.95 12.43 11.86
CA SER A 113 17.27 13.73 11.70
C SER A 113 15.77 13.70 11.99
N LYS A 114 15.17 12.52 12.20
CA LYS A 114 13.76 12.39 12.63
C LYS A 114 13.58 12.51 14.15
N TYR A 115 14.67 12.54 14.91
CA TYR A 115 14.67 12.64 16.37
C TYR A 115 15.14 14.03 16.79
N ALA A 116 14.65 14.54 17.93
CA ALA A 116 15.01 15.86 18.40
C ALA A 116 16.46 15.93 18.93
N SER A 117 17.03 14.80 19.37
CA SER A 117 18.41 14.72 19.82
C SER A 117 19.03 13.34 19.58
N GLU A 118 20.38 13.28 19.65
CA GLU A 118 21.09 11.99 19.59
C GLU A 118 20.75 11.09 20.79
N GLN A 119 20.55 11.66 21.98
CA GLN A 119 20.16 10.87 23.15
C GLN A 119 18.79 10.23 22.95
N GLU A 120 17.81 10.98 22.46
CA GLU A 120 16.47 10.45 22.17
C GLU A 120 16.52 9.33 21.13
N PHE A 121 17.36 9.48 20.10
CA PHE A 121 17.59 8.42 19.12
C PHE A 121 18.17 7.16 19.77
N LEU A 122 19.21 7.29 20.60
CA LEU A 122 19.82 6.14 21.28
C LEU A 122 18.85 5.47 22.25
N ASP A 123 18.06 6.24 23.00
CA ASP A 123 17.04 5.73 23.91
C ASP A 123 15.95 4.98 23.14
N ALA A 124 15.55 5.46 21.96
CA ALA A 124 14.62 4.77 21.08
C ALA A 124 15.17 3.43 20.56
N LEU A 125 16.48 3.35 20.26
CA LEU A 125 17.11 2.07 19.88
C LEU A 125 17.07 1.07 21.02
N ILE A 126 17.45 1.50 22.23
CA ILE A 126 17.45 0.65 23.43
C ILE A 126 16.02 0.17 23.74
N LYS A 127 15.03 1.06 23.66
CA LYS A 127 13.61 0.71 23.84
C LYS A 127 13.13 -0.33 22.82
N ASN A 128 13.66 -0.28 21.60
CA ASN A 128 13.37 -1.24 20.53
C ASN A 128 14.28 -2.48 20.57
N GLY A 129 15.09 -2.65 21.62
CA GLY A 129 15.93 -3.84 21.83
C GLY A 129 17.12 -3.93 20.88
N THR A 130 17.64 -2.81 20.38
CA THR A 130 18.80 -2.78 19.48
C THR A 130 19.79 -1.67 19.85
N ASN A 131 20.91 -1.58 19.14
CA ASN A 131 21.92 -0.55 19.32
C ASN A 131 22.41 -0.01 17.97
N ILE A 132 23.23 1.03 18.00
CA ILE A 132 23.72 1.70 16.79
C ILE A 132 24.54 0.76 15.89
N THR A 133 25.30 -0.18 16.48
CA THR A 133 26.14 -1.13 15.74
C THR A 133 25.28 -2.14 15.00
N GLU A 134 24.30 -2.73 15.68
CA GLU A 134 23.32 -3.65 15.08
C GLU A 134 22.49 -2.96 14.00
N LEU A 135 22.03 -1.73 14.25
CA LEU A 135 21.25 -0.99 13.26
C LEU A 135 22.07 -0.68 12.00
N LYS A 136 23.35 -0.29 12.17
CA LYS A 136 24.26 -0.12 11.03
C LYS A 136 24.46 -1.42 10.26
N SER A 137 24.65 -2.55 10.96
CA SER A 137 24.76 -3.88 10.34
C SER A 137 23.50 -4.22 9.54
N LYS A 138 22.32 -4.00 10.12
CA LYS A 138 21.02 -4.22 9.46
C LYS A 138 20.90 -3.41 8.17
N TYR A 139 21.26 -2.13 8.18
CA TYR A 139 21.23 -1.33 6.94
C TYR A 139 22.28 -1.76 5.94
N LYS A 140 23.46 -2.21 6.39
CA LYS A 140 24.48 -2.79 5.51
C LYS A 140 23.93 -4.02 4.78
N ASP A 141 23.23 -4.90 5.50
CA ASP A 141 22.58 -6.08 4.93
C ASP A 141 21.43 -5.69 3.97
N GLN A 142 20.62 -4.70 4.32
CA GLN A 142 19.59 -4.19 3.41
C GLN A 142 20.17 -3.64 2.10
N PHE A 143 21.28 -2.89 2.16
CA PHE A 143 21.98 -2.42 0.97
C PHE A 143 22.58 -3.57 0.16
N LYS A 144 23.16 -4.60 0.82
CA LYS A 144 23.64 -5.81 0.13
C LYS A 144 22.50 -6.47 -0.65
N ILE A 145 21.36 -6.72 0.00
CA ILE A 145 20.17 -7.30 -0.66
C ILE A 145 19.74 -6.46 -1.85
N GLN A 146 19.62 -5.14 -1.66
CA GLN A 146 19.22 -4.21 -2.71
C GLN A 146 20.18 -4.28 -3.90
N PHE A 147 21.49 -4.21 -3.68
CA PHE A 147 22.48 -4.21 -4.75
C PHE A 147 22.61 -5.55 -5.46
N VAL A 148 22.45 -6.67 -4.74
CA VAL A 148 22.39 -7.99 -5.37
C VAL A 148 21.19 -8.07 -6.30
N ILE A 149 20.00 -7.68 -5.85
CA ILE A 149 18.79 -7.70 -6.70
C ILE A 149 18.95 -6.76 -7.90
N GLU A 150 19.53 -5.58 -7.69
CA GLU A 150 19.81 -4.62 -8.76
C GLU A 150 20.74 -5.22 -9.83
N HIS A 151 21.84 -5.83 -9.39
CA HIS A 151 22.86 -6.39 -10.27
C HIS A 151 22.41 -7.70 -10.93
N GLU A 152 21.88 -8.65 -10.17
CA GLU A 152 21.60 -10.01 -10.64
C GLU A 152 20.24 -10.15 -11.32
N VAL A 153 19.29 -9.26 -11.02
CA VAL A 153 17.92 -9.34 -11.54
C VAL A 153 17.60 -8.13 -12.40
N LYS A 154 17.55 -6.92 -11.82
CA LYS A 154 17.03 -5.74 -12.52
C LYS A 154 17.87 -5.30 -13.71
N SER A 155 19.20 -5.36 -13.59
CA SER A 155 20.11 -4.98 -14.68
C SER A 155 19.96 -5.84 -15.94
N LYS A 156 19.41 -7.05 -15.78
CA LYS A 156 19.18 -8.02 -16.86
C LYS A 156 17.79 -7.86 -17.49
N ILE A 157 16.97 -6.92 -17.02
CA ILE A 157 15.63 -6.67 -17.55
C ILE A 157 15.71 -5.60 -18.61
N TYR A 158 15.36 -5.99 -19.83
CA TYR A 158 15.12 -5.09 -20.94
C TYR A 158 13.66 -5.24 -21.39
N VAL A 159 12.98 -4.11 -21.54
CA VAL A 159 11.63 -4.04 -22.13
C VAL A 159 11.79 -3.49 -23.54
N ASN A 160 11.57 -4.34 -24.53
CA ASN A 160 11.62 -3.95 -25.93
C ASN A 160 10.41 -3.05 -26.25
N PRO A 161 10.58 -1.93 -26.97
CA PRO A 161 9.45 -1.10 -27.43
C PRO A 161 8.36 -1.87 -28.19
N GLN A 162 8.72 -2.96 -28.88
CA GLN A 162 7.75 -3.83 -29.53
C GLN A 162 6.81 -4.50 -28.52
N GLU A 163 7.30 -4.92 -27.35
CA GLU A 163 6.45 -5.53 -26.32
C GLU A 163 5.43 -4.55 -25.76
N VAL A 164 5.78 -3.26 -25.66
CA VAL A 164 4.86 -2.19 -25.26
C VAL A 164 3.76 -2.04 -26.32
N THR A 165 4.14 -2.09 -27.59
CA THR A 165 3.22 -2.00 -28.72
C THR A 165 2.30 -3.22 -28.79
N ASP A 166 2.85 -4.42 -28.69
CA ASP A 166 2.10 -5.69 -28.73
C ASP A 166 1.12 -5.78 -27.56
N PHE A 167 1.55 -5.35 -26.36
CA PHE A 167 0.67 -5.27 -25.20
C PHE A 167 -0.48 -4.29 -25.43
N TYR A 168 -0.20 -3.10 -25.97
CA TYR A 168 -1.24 -2.13 -26.30
C TYR A 168 -2.25 -2.70 -27.32
N GLU A 169 -1.74 -3.27 -28.41
CA GLU A 169 -2.57 -3.80 -29.50
C GLU A 169 -3.44 -4.98 -29.04
N SER A 170 -2.89 -5.86 -28.20
CA SER A 170 -3.60 -7.04 -27.67
C SER A 170 -4.56 -6.70 -26.53
N ASN A 171 -4.44 -5.51 -25.92
CA ASN A 171 -5.21 -5.11 -24.74
C ASN A 171 -5.86 -3.73 -24.91
N LYS A 172 -6.26 -3.35 -26.13
CA LYS A 172 -6.84 -2.02 -26.43
C LYS A 172 -8.03 -1.67 -25.53
N GLU A 173 -8.83 -2.67 -25.15
CA GLU A 173 -9.99 -2.51 -24.27
C GLU A 173 -9.59 -1.95 -22.88
N LEU A 174 -8.41 -2.30 -22.36
CA LEU A 174 -7.90 -1.76 -21.08
C LEU A 174 -7.64 -0.25 -21.14
N PHE A 175 -7.50 0.31 -22.35
CA PHE A 175 -7.23 1.72 -22.60
C PHE A 175 -8.45 2.46 -23.13
N GLN A 176 -9.62 1.83 -23.14
CA GLN A 176 -10.86 2.49 -23.50
C GLN A 176 -11.21 3.52 -22.41
N LYS A 177 -11.17 4.80 -22.79
CA LYS A 177 -11.79 5.85 -21.98
C LYS A 177 -13.28 5.75 -22.21
N LYS A 178 -14.03 5.59 -21.13
CA LYS A 178 -15.49 5.63 -21.18
C LYS A 178 -15.97 7.01 -21.59
N GLU A 179 -17.22 7.04 -22.02
CA GLU A 179 -17.96 8.27 -22.28
C GLU A 179 -18.00 9.11 -20.99
N ARG A 180 -17.72 10.41 -21.12
CA ARG A 180 -17.82 11.38 -20.02
C ARG A 180 -18.68 12.55 -20.44
N VAL A 181 -19.29 13.20 -19.49
CA VAL A 181 -20.07 14.42 -19.70
C VAL A 181 -19.62 15.48 -18.72
N VAL A 182 -19.56 16.73 -19.17
CA VAL A 182 -19.43 17.89 -18.27
C VAL A 182 -20.84 18.37 -17.97
N LEU A 183 -21.25 18.22 -16.71
CA LEU A 183 -22.58 18.56 -16.23
C LEU A 183 -22.58 19.88 -15.50
N ASP A 184 -23.62 20.67 -15.78
CA ASP A 184 -24.11 21.67 -14.84
C ASP A 184 -25.34 21.15 -14.10
N SER A 185 -25.41 21.39 -12.79
CA SER A 185 -26.53 20.91 -11.97
C SER A 185 -27.12 22.01 -11.10
N ILE A 186 -28.45 21.98 -10.97
CA ILE A 186 -29.20 22.69 -9.93
C ILE A 186 -29.74 21.64 -8.97
N TYR A 187 -29.36 21.72 -7.71
CA TYR A 187 -29.88 20.86 -6.66
C TYR A 187 -30.82 21.64 -5.76
N ILE A 188 -32.00 21.10 -5.48
CA ILE A 188 -32.98 21.71 -4.58
C ILE A 188 -33.33 20.69 -3.52
N SER A 189 -33.00 20.98 -2.26
CA SER A 189 -33.29 20.10 -1.13
C SER A 189 -34.80 20.02 -0.86
N TYR A 190 -35.30 18.83 -0.51
CA TYR A 190 -36.69 18.71 -0.04
C TYR A 190 -36.95 19.48 1.27
N GLY A 191 -35.91 19.72 2.07
CA GLY A 191 -36.06 20.38 3.36
C GLY A 191 -37.14 19.70 4.22
N LYS A 192 -38.17 20.47 4.62
CA LYS A 192 -39.34 19.97 5.37
C LYS A 192 -40.57 19.71 4.49
N ASP A 193 -40.58 20.19 3.25
CA ASP A 193 -41.73 20.15 2.36
C ASP A 193 -41.29 19.86 0.92
N LYS A 194 -41.53 18.62 0.48
CA LYS A 194 -41.24 18.15 -0.87
C LYS A 194 -42.01 18.94 -1.94
N SER A 195 -43.24 19.40 -1.66
CA SER A 195 -44.06 20.14 -2.62
C SER A 195 -43.44 21.50 -2.95
N ALA A 196 -42.91 22.19 -1.93
CA ALA A 196 -42.21 23.46 -2.11
C ALA A 196 -40.95 23.31 -2.97
N ALA A 197 -40.18 22.22 -2.79
CA ALA A 197 -39.03 21.93 -3.63
C ALA A 197 -39.42 21.67 -5.09
N GLN A 198 -40.49 20.91 -5.33
CA GLN A 198 -41.01 20.65 -6.68
C GLN A 198 -41.44 21.95 -7.38
N ALA A 199 -42.07 22.86 -6.66
CA ALA A 199 -42.49 24.16 -7.18
C ALA A 199 -41.27 25.03 -7.57
N LYS A 200 -40.23 25.06 -6.73
CA LYS A 200 -38.97 25.76 -7.05
C LYS A 200 -38.27 25.14 -8.26
N ALA A 201 -38.23 23.80 -8.36
CA ALA A 201 -37.65 23.11 -9.50
C ALA A 201 -38.40 23.44 -10.80
N ASN A 202 -39.73 23.44 -10.77
CA ASN A 202 -40.56 23.86 -11.91
C ASN A 202 -40.29 25.31 -12.33
N GLU A 203 -40.16 26.22 -11.37
CA GLU A 203 -39.83 27.62 -11.64
C GLU A 203 -38.46 27.77 -12.29
N ALA A 204 -37.45 27.06 -11.78
CA ALA A 204 -36.10 27.06 -12.35
C ALA A 204 -36.11 26.55 -13.80
N ILE A 205 -36.78 25.43 -14.08
CA ILE A 205 -36.94 24.90 -15.45
C ILE A 205 -37.65 25.92 -16.34
N ALA A 206 -38.74 26.54 -15.87
CA ALA A 206 -39.48 27.53 -16.65
C ALA A 206 -38.62 28.75 -17.01
N LYS A 207 -37.79 29.25 -16.08
CA LYS A 207 -36.84 30.34 -16.33
C LYS A 207 -35.79 29.95 -17.38
N ILE A 208 -35.24 28.74 -17.29
CA ILE A 208 -34.27 28.21 -18.26
C ILE A 208 -34.91 28.09 -19.65
N MET A 209 -36.11 27.51 -19.75
CA MET A 209 -36.85 27.37 -21.01
C MET A 209 -37.27 28.71 -21.63
N ALA A 210 -37.42 29.76 -20.82
CA ALA A 210 -37.64 31.12 -21.27
C ALA A 210 -36.35 31.84 -21.75
N GLY A 211 -35.21 31.16 -21.74
CA GLY A 211 -33.93 31.67 -22.25
C GLY A 211 -32.99 32.25 -21.19
N LYS A 212 -33.29 32.10 -19.89
CA LYS A 212 -32.34 32.48 -18.83
C LYS A 212 -31.17 31.51 -18.82
N ASP A 213 -29.95 32.02 -18.59
CA ASP A 213 -28.76 31.16 -18.49
C ASP A 213 -28.87 30.17 -17.32
N PHE A 214 -28.41 28.94 -17.56
CA PHE A 214 -28.47 27.87 -16.58
C PHE A 214 -27.58 28.13 -15.37
N LEU A 215 -26.36 28.67 -15.57
CA LEU A 215 -25.43 28.92 -14.47
C LEU A 215 -25.91 30.08 -13.59
N GLU A 216 -26.51 31.11 -14.19
CA GLU A 216 -27.19 32.16 -13.44
C GLU A 216 -28.38 31.62 -12.64
N THR A 217 -29.18 30.73 -13.23
CA THR A 217 -30.29 30.08 -12.52
C THR A 217 -29.78 29.17 -11.40
N ALA A 218 -28.68 28.45 -11.62
CA ALA A 218 -28.05 27.62 -10.60
C ALA A 218 -27.57 28.47 -9.41
N LYS A 219 -27.02 29.66 -9.64
CA LYS A 219 -26.64 30.57 -8.54
C LYS A 219 -27.82 31.05 -7.70
N GLU A 220 -29.01 31.17 -8.31
CA GLU A 220 -30.23 31.65 -7.63
C GLU A 220 -30.96 30.51 -6.89
N TYR A 221 -30.96 29.30 -7.46
CA TYR A 221 -31.81 28.19 -7.00
C TYR A 221 -31.08 27.00 -6.38
N SER A 222 -29.79 26.81 -6.69
CA SER A 222 -29.07 25.60 -6.29
C SER A 222 -28.59 25.68 -4.84
N ASP A 223 -28.92 24.66 -4.05
CA ASP A 223 -28.43 24.43 -2.71
C ASP A 223 -27.06 23.74 -2.68
N SER A 224 -26.53 23.32 -3.84
CA SER A 224 -25.20 22.70 -3.96
C SER A 224 -24.36 23.25 -5.13
N PRO A 225 -23.03 23.11 -5.07
CA PRO A 225 -22.17 23.29 -6.25
C PRO A 225 -22.56 22.33 -7.38
N SER A 226 -22.13 22.70 -8.58
CA SER A 226 -22.26 21.87 -9.79
C SER A 226 -21.42 20.59 -9.70
N LEU A 227 -21.91 19.49 -10.28
CA LEU A 227 -21.22 18.19 -10.27
C LEU A 227 -19.97 18.15 -11.16
N GLY A 228 -19.92 18.91 -12.27
CA GLY A 228 -18.75 18.94 -13.15
C GLY A 228 -18.62 17.71 -14.05
N GLU A 229 -17.40 17.23 -14.28
CA GLU A 229 -17.13 16.10 -15.18
C GLU A 229 -17.46 14.77 -14.52
N ILE A 230 -18.36 14.00 -15.15
CA ILE A 230 -18.80 12.69 -14.69
C ILE A 230 -18.51 11.64 -15.77
N GLU A 231 -17.98 10.50 -15.34
CA GLU A 231 -17.74 9.33 -16.19
C GLU A 231 -18.87 8.32 -16.10
N LYS A 232 -19.22 7.69 -17.22
CA LYS A 232 -20.23 6.63 -17.27
C LYS A 232 -19.88 5.47 -16.34
N GLY A 233 -20.83 5.08 -15.50
CA GLY A 233 -20.73 4.12 -14.41
C GLY A 233 -20.48 4.74 -13.03
N GLN A 234 -20.43 6.07 -12.90
CA GLN A 234 -20.28 6.76 -11.61
C GLN A 234 -21.62 7.17 -10.98
N LEU A 235 -22.72 7.12 -11.72
CA LEU A 235 -24.05 7.51 -11.24
C LEU A 235 -24.95 6.30 -11.02
N MET A 236 -26.07 6.51 -10.31
CA MET A 236 -27.12 5.51 -10.21
C MET A 236 -27.72 5.24 -11.60
N PRO A 237 -28.05 3.99 -11.96
CA PRO A 237 -28.50 3.65 -13.31
C PRO A 237 -29.65 4.52 -13.83
N SER A 238 -30.64 4.83 -12.97
CA SER A 238 -31.78 5.67 -13.34
C SER A 238 -31.41 7.12 -13.68
N ILE A 239 -30.36 7.66 -13.07
CA ILE A 239 -29.87 9.03 -13.33
C ILE A 239 -28.92 9.01 -14.54
N GLU A 240 -28.08 7.99 -14.61
CA GLU A 240 -27.14 7.79 -15.70
C GLU A 240 -27.86 7.68 -17.05
N ASP A 241 -28.92 6.88 -17.13
CA ASP A 241 -29.73 6.72 -18.34
C ASP A 241 -30.35 8.04 -18.80
N ILE A 242 -30.71 8.94 -17.89
CA ILE A 242 -31.23 10.26 -18.26
C ILE A 242 -30.10 11.09 -18.86
N ILE A 243 -28.97 11.18 -18.15
CA ILE A 243 -27.85 12.05 -18.50
C ILE A 243 -27.18 11.64 -19.82
N PHE A 244 -26.91 10.35 -20.01
CA PHE A 244 -26.18 9.86 -21.19
C PHE A 244 -27.08 9.64 -22.42
N ASN A 245 -28.40 9.89 -22.31
CA ASN A 245 -29.31 9.96 -23.46
C ASN A 245 -29.66 11.41 -23.86
N MET A 246 -29.11 12.41 -23.15
CA MET A 246 -29.31 13.82 -23.47
C MET A 246 -28.28 14.33 -24.48
N GLU A 247 -28.72 15.25 -25.33
CA GLU A 247 -27.83 15.96 -26.26
C GLU A 247 -27.03 17.06 -25.54
N GLU A 248 -25.89 17.45 -26.12
CA GLU A 248 -25.12 18.60 -25.65
C GLU A 248 -25.97 19.87 -25.68
N GLY A 249 -25.97 20.63 -24.58
CA GLY A 249 -26.84 21.78 -24.33
C GLY A 249 -28.23 21.42 -23.78
N GLY A 250 -28.62 20.14 -23.81
CA GLY A 250 -29.90 19.66 -23.32
C GLY A 250 -30.06 19.85 -21.82
N VAL A 251 -31.31 20.13 -21.39
CA VAL A 251 -31.70 20.29 -19.97
C VAL A 251 -32.65 19.16 -19.59
N SER A 252 -32.39 18.49 -18.46
CA SER A 252 -33.18 17.35 -18.01
C SER A 252 -34.54 17.81 -17.46
N SER A 253 -35.48 16.87 -17.39
CA SER A 253 -36.61 17.01 -16.46
C SER A 253 -36.13 16.98 -15.01
N GLN A 254 -37.05 17.14 -14.07
CA GLN A 254 -36.75 16.95 -12.65
C GLN A 254 -36.33 15.50 -12.39
N VAL A 255 -35.17 15.33 -11.77
CA VAL A 255 -34.63 14.03 -11.35
C VAL A 255 -34.70 13.97 -9.83
N GLU A 256 -35.67 13.20 -9.33
CA GLU A 256 -35.87 13.04 -7.90
C GLU A 256 -34.86 12.06 -7.28
N VAL A 257 -34.29 12.45 -6.15
CA VAL A 257 -33.44 11.63 -5.28
C VAL A 257 -33.96 11.71 -3.85
N ASP A 258 -33.50 10.83 -2.97
CA ASP A 258 -34.03 10.75 -1.58
C ASP A 258 -33.96 12.07 -0.81
N THR A 259 -32.95 12.90 -1.11
CA THR A 259 -32.68 14.15 -0.39
C THR A 259 -33.23 15.40 -1.06
N GLY A 260 -33.70 15.32 -2.31
CA GLY A 260 -34.08 16.49 -3.08
C GLY A 260 -34.30 16.22 -4.57
N ILE A 261 -34.13 17.28 -5.37
CA ILE A 261 -34.37 17.26 -6.81
C ILE A 261 -33.15 17.82 -7.51
N TYR A 262 -32.69 17.12 -8.54
CA TYR A 262 -31.71 17.62 -9.48
C TYR A 262 -32.34 18.05 -10.80
N ILE A 263 -31.77 19.09 -11.40
CA ILE A 263 -31.95 19.45 -12.80
C ILE A 263 -30.54 19.51 -13.39
N PHE A 264 -30.33 18.82 -14.51
CA PHE A 264 -29.03 18.74 -15.17
C PHE A 264 -29.04 19.47 -16.51
N ARG A 265 -27.88 20.01 -16.89
CA ARG A 265 -27.57 20.43 -18.26
C ARG A 265 -26.28 19.77 -18.69
N ILE A 266 -26.26 19.22 -19.91
CA ILE A 266 -25.03 18.73 -20.52
C ILE A 266 -24.30 19.90 -21.15
N SER A 267 -23.19 20.33 -20.56
CA SER A 267 -22.39 21.43 -21.11
C SER A 267 -21.39 20.94 -22.16
N LYS A 268 -20.98 19.67 -22.08
CA LYS A 268 -20.13 19.03 -23.09
C LYS A 268 -20.25 17.51 -23.03
N ILE A 269 -20.34 16.85 -24.19
CA ILE A 269 -20.18 15.40 -24.31
C ILE A 269 -18.73 15.09 -24.70
N ILE A 270 -18.12 14.14 -24.01
CA ILE A 270 -16.77 13.63 -24.27
C ILE A 270 -16.91 12.17 -24.68
N GLU A 271 -16.88 11.95 -26.00
CA GLU A 271 -17.03 10.64 -26.62
C GLU A 271 -16.03 9.61 -26.08
N PRO A 272 -16.44 8.34 -25.94
CA PRO A 272 -15.53 7.27 -25.59
C PRO A 272 -14.47 7.14 -26.68
N LYS A 273 -13.22 7.00 -26.26
CA LYS A 273 -12.11 6.77 -27.19
C LYS A 273 -11.05 5.90 -26.57
N ILE A 274 -10.39 5.11 -27.40
CA ILE A 274 -9.21 4.37 -26.98
C ILE A 274 -8.09 5.39 -26.80
N ALA A 275 -7.46 5.41 -25.62
CA ALA A 275 -6.32 6.26 -25.37
C ALA A 275 -5.19 5.87 -26.35
N PRO A 276 -4.64 6.80 -27.13
CA PRO A 276 -3.59 6.48 -28.09
C PRO A 276 -2.34 5.98 -27.35
N LEU A 277 -1.57 5.08 -27.99
CA LEU A 277 -0.37 4.48 -27.40
C LEU A 277 0.57 5.52 -26.76
N VAL A 278 0.74 6.69 -27.40
CA VAL A 278 1.60 7.77 -26.90
C VAL A 278 1.21 8.27 -25.49
N GLU A 279 -0.08 8.24 -25.14
CA GLU A 279 -0.58 8.68 -23.82
C GLU A 279 -0.36 7.61 -22.74
N VAL A 280 -0.28 6.33 -23.12
CA VAL A 280 -0.28 5.19 -22.18
C VAL A 280 1.02 4.39 -22.19
N LYS A 281 1.94 4.65 -23.12
CA LYS A 281 3.18 3.91 -23.31
C LYS A 281 4.01 3.73 -22.04
N ASP A 282 4.12 4.76 -21.19
CA ASP A 282 4.96 4.72 -20.00
C ASP A 282 4.31 3.85 -18.91
N LYS A 283 2.97 3.88 -18.82
CA LYS A 283 2.22 3.00 -17.92
C LYS A 283 2.36 1.54 -18.36
N ILE A 284 2.25 1.28 -19.67
CA ILE A 284 2.42 -0.06 -20.23
C ILE A 284 3.85 -0.55 -20.01
N TYR A 285 4.85 0.28 -20.31
CA TYR A 285 6.26 -0.03 -20.09
C TYR A 285 6.49 -0.44 -18.63
N ASN A 286 6.01 0.36 -17.67
CA ASN A 286 6.16 0.06 -16.26
C ASN A 286 5.45 -1.25 -15.88
N TYR A 287 4.24 -1.49 -16.40
CA TYR A 287 3.53 -2.74 -16.17
C TYR A 287 4.31 -3.96 -16.69
N VAL A 288 4.78 -3.91 -17.94
CA VAL A 288 5.58 -4.97 -18.56
C VAL A 288 6.89 -5.17 -17.81
N TYR A 289 7.57 -4.08 -17.40
CA TYR A 289 8.78 -4.13 -16.60
C TYR A 289 8.55 -4.82 -15.25
N GLN A 290 7.49 -4.45 -14.52
CA GLN A 290 7.18 -5.04 -13.21
C GLN A 290 6.84 -6.53 -13.32
N ASN A 291 6.11 -6.92 -14.36
CA ASN A 291 5.82 -8.34 -14.62
C ASN A 291 7.11 -9.13 -14.88
N LYS A 292 7.98 -8.63 -15.76
CA LYS A 292 9.29 -9.23 -16.02
C LYS A 292 10.16 -9.28 -14.78
N LEU A 293 10.16 -8.22 -13.97
CA LEU A 293 10.89 -8.18 -12.70
C LEU A 293 10.42 -9.25 -11.75
N SER A 294 9.11 -9.38 -11.56
CA SER A 294 8.51 -10.43 -10.72
C SER A 294 8.89 -11.83 -11.19
N GLU A 295 8.79 -12.10 -12.50
CA GLU A 295 9.13 -13.40 -13.08
C GLU A 295 10.63 -13.72 -12.95
N LYS A 296 11.50 -12.76 -13.30
CA LYS A 296 12.95 -12.92 -13.21
C LYS A 296 13.42 -13.08 -11.77
N PHE A 297 12.88 -12.27 -10.85
CA PHE A 297 13.17 -12.38 -9.42
C PHE A 297 12.76 -13.74 -8.87
N ARG A 298 11.54 -14.20 -9.18
CA ARG A 298 11.06 -15.53 -8.76
C ARG A 298 11.98 -16.63 -9.28
N THR A 299 12.30 -16.62 -10.57
CA THR A 299 13.15 -17.65 -11.19
C THR A 299 14.54 -17.66 -10.55
N TRP A 300 15.16 -16.50 -10.40
CA TRP A 300 16.46 -16.34 -9.75
C TRP A 300 16.45 -16.80 -8.28
N LEU A 301 15.38 -16.51 -7.55
CA LEU A 301 15.25 -16.93 -6.16
C LEU A 301 15.09 -18.45 -6.02
N GLU A 302 14.36 -19.09 -6.93
CA GLU A 302 14.29 -20.55 -7.00
C GLU A 302 15.65 -21.18 -7.35
N GLU A 303 16.44 -20.55 -8.23
CA GLU A 303 17.82 -20.97 -8.47
C GLU A 303 18.69 -20.85 -7.21
N LEU A 304 18.55 -19.78 -6.43
CA LEU A 304 19.25 -19.65 -5.15
C LEU A 304 18.84 -20.74 -4.16
N LYS A 305 17.53 -21.03 -4.05
CA LYS A 305 17.00 -22.08 -3.17
C LYS A 305 17.52 -23.47 -3.55
N ASN A 306 17.54 -23.79 -4.84
CA ASN A 306 17.99 -25.09 -5.35
C ASN A 306 19.49 -25.34 -5.13
N ASN A 307 20.29 -24.27 -5.06
CA ASN A 307 21.74 -24.36 -4.87
C ASN A 307 22.18 -24.16 -3.41
N ALA A 308 21.23 -24.03 -2.48
CA ALA A 308 21.52 -23.75 -1.08
C ALA A 308 21.16 -24.93 -0.17
N TYR A 309 21.85 -25.03 0.96
CA TYR A 309 21.42 -25.88 2.06
C TYR A 309 20.36 -25.14 2.87
N ILE A 310 19.14 -25.68 2.94
CA ILE A 310 18.04 -25.11 3.73
C ILE A 310 17.47 -26.21 4.62
N GLU A 311 17.54 -26.01 5.92
CA GLU A 311 16.95 -26.92 6.91
C GLU A 311 16.02 -26.14 7.83
N ILE A 312 14.71 -26.41 7.75
CA ILE A 312 13.72 -25.84 8.66
C ILE A 312 13.58 -26.77 9.87
N LYS A 313 13.84 -26.24 11.06
CA LYS A 313 13.68 -26.97 12.33
C LYS A 313 12.21 -26.88 12.76
N LYS A 314 11.60 -28.03 13.01
CA LYS A 314 10.22 -28.15 13.49
C LYS A 314 10.17 -28.21 15.00
#